data_AF-A0A0N0PEB9-F1
#
_entry.id   AF-A0A0N0PEB9-F1
#
_cell.length_a   1.000
_cell.length_b   1.000
_cell.length_c   1.000
_cell.angle_alpha   90.00
_cell.angle_beta   90.00
_cell.angle_gamma   90.00
#
_symmetry.space_group_name_H-M   'P 1'
#
loop_
_entity.id
_entity.type
_entity.pdbx_description
1 polymer ?
#
loop_
_entity_poly.entity_id
_entity_poly.type
_entity_poly.pdbx_seq_one_letter_code
_entity_poly.pdbx_strand_id
1 'polypeptide(L)'
;MPVPVFLQEPLTLYEIAEQYWDLRAYPTQYVFSLLALVSQDKLEREKCMELSSAAGQEEWLNYSRRPRRTILEVLHDFHKSTSKLTIDILFELFSTIKPRSFSIASSALFTNGVNFDILVAVVKYNTKLKKPRLGLTSNWLKDLQVGDNVYGWIKNGTFKFPDVNIPQILIGPGTGLAPFRSLLQERVSQNVASKDIYNLFFGCRYKDKDFHCKEELEKMAEDGKLSLYCAFSRDQDDKM
;
A
#
# COMPACT_ATOMS: atom_id res chain seq x y z
N MET A 1 -8.06 2.11 -26.73
CA MET A 1 -8.57 1.16 -25.72
C MET A 1 -10.06 1.40 -25.59
N PRO A 2 -10.91 0.37 -25.70
CA PRO A 2 -12.34 0.55 -25.44
C PRO A 2 -12.55 1.01 -24.01
N VAL A 3 -13.53 1.90 -23.80
CA VAL A 3 -13.92 2.36 -22.46
C VAL A 3 -14.42 1.14 -21.67
N PRO A 4 -13.87 0.85 -20.48
CA PRO A 4 -14.35 -0.25 -19.64
C PRO A 4 -15.87 -0.16 -19.43
N VAL A 5 -16.56 -1.31 -19.40
CA VAL A 5 -18.04 -1.36 -19.34
C VAL A 5 -18.60 -0.56 -18.17
N PHE A 6 -17.93 -0.57 -17.02
CA PHE A 6 -18.34 0.19 -15.84
C PHE A 6 -18.19 1.72 -15.97
N LEU A 7 -17.53 2.21 -17.02
CA LEU A 7 -17.43 3.64 -17.38
C LEU A 7 -18.30 4.00 -18.59
N GLN A 8 -19.15 3.08 -19.06
CA GLN A 8 -20.07 3.35 -20.18
C GLN A 8 -21.33 4.08 -19.72
N GLU A 9 -21.66 4.01 -18.44
CA GLU A 9 -22.74 4.77 -17.83
C GLU A 9 -22.23 6.13 -17.30
N PRO A 10 -23.06 7.18 -17.31
CA PRO A 10 -22.68 8.47 -16.76
C PRO A 10 -22.49 8.37 -15.24
N LEU A 11 -21.33 8.81 -14.77
CA LEU A 11 -21.00 8.89 -13.34
C LEU A 11 -21.14 10.32 -12.83
N THR A 12 -21.60 10.45 -11.59
CA THR A 12 -21.58 11.73 -10.87
C THR A 12 -20.15 12.11 -10.50
N LEU A 13 -19.90 13.41 -10.34
CA LEU A 13 -18.60 13.90 -9.86
C LEU A 13 -18.25 13.35 -8.47
N TYR A 14 -19.26 13.08 -7.64
CA TYR A 14 -19.07 12.46 -6.33
C TYR A 14 -18.51 11.03 -6.47
N GLU A 15 -19.12 10.19 -7.31
CA GLU A 15 -18.64 8.82 -7.56
C GLU A 15 -17.23 8.82 -8.14
N ILE A 16 -16.93 9.77 -9.05
CA ILE A 16 -15.59 9.95 -9.60
C ILE A 16 -14.58 10.29 -8.51
N ALA A 17 -14.90 11.27 -7.65
CA ALA A 17 -14.04 11.70 -6.57
C ALA A 17 -13.82 10.61 -5.50
N GLU A 18 -14.85 9.81 -5.22
CA GLU A 18 -14.82 8.77 -4.20
C GLU A 18 -14.08 7.51 -4.69
N GLN A 19 -14.38 7.04 -5.90
CA GLN A 19 -13.97 5.72 -6.38
C GLN A 19 -12.76 5.76 -7.32
N TYR A 20 -12.51 6.89 -8.00
CA TYR A 20 -11.54 6.95 -9.09
C TYR A 20 -10.39 7.91 -8.86
N TRP A 21 -10.60 9.09 -8.26
CA TRP A 21 -9.55 10.07 -8.06
C TRP A 21 -8.73 9.85 -6.80
N ASP A 22 -7.40 9.89 -6.93
CA ASP A 22 -6.48 9.89 -5.79
C ASP A 22 -6.39 11.29 -5.19
N LEU A 23 -7.38 11.64 -4.36
CA LEU A 23 -7.45 12.93 -3.66
C LEU A 23 -6.34 13.13 -2.62
N ARG A 24 -5.54 12.10 -2.35
CA ARG A 24 -4.38 12.14 -1.43
C ARG A 24 -3.05 12.17 -2.18
N ALA A 25 -3.07 12.25 -3.52
CA ALA A 25 -1.88 12.35 -4.33
C ALA A 25 -1.04 13.58 -3.96
N TYR A 26 0.27 13.45 -4.12
CA TYR A 26 1.20 14.56 -3.97
C TYR A 26 1.29 15.33 -5.30
N PRO A 27 0.94 16.62 -5.33
CA PRO A 27 0.85 17.37 -6.57
C PRO A 27 2.23 17.57 -7.18
N THR A 28 2.32 17.24 -8.47
CA THR A 28 3.48 17.49 -9.33
C THR A 28 3.55 18.97 -9.71
N GLN A 29 4.66 19.40 -10.31
CA GLN A 29 4.79 20.76 -10.85
C GLN A 29 3.70 21.09 -11.90
N TYR A 30 3.20 20.07 -12.62
CA TYR A 30 2.11 20.22 -13.59
C TYR A 30 0.83 20.76 -12.95
N VAL A 31 0.46 20.29 -11.76
CA VAL A 31 -0.71 20.80 -11.02
C VAL A 31 -0.62 22.31 -10.80
N PHE A 32 0.57 22.82 -10.46
CA PHE A 32 0.78 24.26 -10.27
C PHE A 32 0.72 25.03 -11.59
N SER A 33 1.15 24.44 -12.71
CA SER A 33 0.99 25.08 -14.04
C SER A 33 -0.48 25.23 -14.43
N LEU A 34 -1.33 24.23 -14.11
CA LEU A 34 -2.77 24.31 -14.33
C LEU A 34 -3.42 25.39 -13.45
N LEU A 35 -3.04 25.45 -12.17
CA LEU A 35 -3.53 26.50 -11.27
C LEU A 35 -3.11 27.90 -11.74
N ALA A 36 -1.88 28.08 -12.19
CA ALA A 36 -1.40 29.35 -12.76
C ALA A 36 -2.20 29.77 -14.00
N LEU A 37 -2.58 28.81 -14.85
CA LEU A 37 -3.32 29.07 -16.08
C LEU A 37 -4.72 29.64 -15.81
N VAL A 38 -5.42 29.12 -14.80
CA VAL A 38 -6.80 29.55 -14.47
C VAL A 38 -6.85 30.73 -13.50
N SER A 39 -5.75 31.01 -12.81
CA SER A 39 -5.75 31.97 -11.71
C SER A 39 -5.96 33.40 -12.20
N GLN A 40 -6.92 34.07 -11.57
CA GLN A 40 -7.20 35.50 -11.74
C GLN A 40 -6.58 36.34 -10.62
N ASP A 41 -6.11 35.71 -9.55
CA ASP A 41 -5.41 36.38 -8.45
C ASP A 41 -3.92 36.45 -8.77
N LYS A 42 -3.37 37.67 -8.78
CA LYS A 42 -1.97 37.90 -9.19
C LYS A 42 -0.97 37.14 -8.31
N LEU A 43 -1.16 37.14 -6.99
CA LEU A 43 -0.21 36.54 -6.05
C LEU A 43 -0.23 35.01 -6.15
N GLU A 44 -1.41 34.40 -6.17
CA GLU A 44 -1.52 32.96 -6.34
C GLU A 44 -0.98 32.51 -7.71
N ARG A 45 -1.29 33.26 -8.77
CA ARG A 45 -0.78 32.97 -10.12
C ARG A 45 0.75 33.00 -10.17
N GLU A 46 1.37 34.07 -9.67
CA GLU A 46 2.83 34.22 -9.64
C GLU A 46 3.49 33.09 -8.84
N LYS A 47 2.93 32.73 -7.67
CA LYS A 47 3.46 31.62 -6.87
C LYS A 47 3.32 30.27 -7.56
N CYS A 48 2.19 30.01 -8.22
CA CYS A 48 1.99 28.80 -9.02
C CYS A 48 2.95 28.74 -10.22
N MET A 49 3.21 29.87 -10.88
CA MET A 49 4.22 29.97 -11.95
C MET A 49 5.62 29.65 -11.43
N GLU A 50 6.01 30.18 -10.27
CA GLU A 50 7.27 29.85 -9.62
C GLU A 50 7.38 28.34 -9.36
N LEU A 51 6.40 27.75 -8.66
CA LEU A 51 6.38 26.33 -8.27
C LEU A 51 6.37 25.37 -9.47
N SER A 52 5.84 25.80 -10.61
CA SER A 52 5.82 25.01 -11.85
C SER A 52 7.07 25.18 -12.73
N SER A 53 7.90 26.19 -12.45
CA SER A 53 9.09 26.48 -13.25
C SER A 53 10.28 25.57 -12.90
N ALA A 54 11.24 25.48 -13.83
CA ALA A 54 12.51 24.79 -13.57
C ALA A 54 13.32 25.46 -12.44
N ALA A 55 13.32 26.80 -12.39
CA ALA A 55 14.04 27.55 -11.35
C ALA A 55 13.42 27.36 -9.95
N GLY A 56 12.10 27.16 -9.87
CA GLY A 56 11.36 26.94 -8.62
C GLY A 56 11.31 25.48 -8.16
N GLN A 57 12.14 24.58 -8.71
CA GLN A 57 12.12 23.16 -8.34
C GLN A 57 12.35 22.93 -6.83
N GLU A 58 13.32 23.64 -6.24
CA GLU A 58 13.62 23.53 -4.81
C GLU A 58 12.48 24.06 -3.94
N GLU A 59 11.85 25.15 -4.36
CA GLU A 59 10.69 25.72 -3.70
C GLU A 59 9.49 24.76 -3.78
N TRP A 60 9.25 24.13 -4.93
CA TRP A 60 8.24 23.07 -5.08
C TRP A 60 8.53 21.85 -4.19
N LEU A 61 9.79 21.43 -4.07
CA LEU A 61 10.16 20.33 -3.17
C LEU A 61 9.88 20.69 -1.70
N ASN A 62 10.20 21.91 -1.29
CA ASN A 62 9.98 22.42 0.06
C ASN A 62 8.51 22.61 0.38
N TYR A 63 7.76 23.18 -0.55
CA TYR A 63 6.32 23.35 -0.43
C TYR A 63 5.64 21.98 -0.53
N SER A 64 5.66 21.28 -1.66
CA SER A 64 4.82 20.08 -1.88
C SER A 64 5.44 18.78 -1.33
N ARG A 65 6.61 18.40 -1.85
CA ARG A 65 7.09 17.01 -1.78
C ARG A 65 7.60 16.61 -0.40
N ARG A 66 8.49 17.40 0.19
CA ARG A 66 9.15 17.12 1.48
C ARG A 66 8.17 17.08 2.66
N PRO A 67 7.18 17.99 2.80
CA PRO A 67 6.18 17.90 3.84
C PRO A 67 5.03 16.94 3.49
N ARG A 68 5.03 16.36 2.27
CA ARG A 68 3.96 15.47 1.78
C ARG A 68 2.60 16.18 1.81
N ARG A 69 2.54 17.39 1.25
CA ARG A 69 1.29 18.15 1.09
C ARG A 69 0.44 17.46 0.02
N THR A 70 -0.83 17.21 0.32
CA THR A 70 -1.75 16.56 -0.63
C THR A 70 -2.32 17.58 -1.60
N ILE A 71 -2.87 17.09 -2.70
CA ILE A 71 -3.52 17.94 -3.71
C ILE A 71 -4.68 18.75 -3.13
N LEU A 72 -5.51 18.18 -2.25
CA LEU A 72 -6.59 18.93 -1.59
C LEU A 72 -6.07 20.06 -0.68
N GLU A 73 -4.93 19.86 -0.02
CA GLU A 73 -4.30 20.93 0.79
C GLU A 73 -3.76 22.04 -0.11
N VAL A 74 -3.20 21.71 -1.27
CA VAL A 74 -2.81 22.71 -2.28
C VAL A 74 -4.03 23.47 -2.78
N LEU A 75 -5.12 22.77 -3.14
CA LEU A 75 -6.34 23.43 -3.59
C LEU A 75 -6.93 24.36 -2.51
N HIS A 76 -6.78 24.00 -1.24
CA HIS A 76 -7.16 24.86 -0.12
C HIS A 76 -6.22 26.07 0.04
N ASP A 77 -4.90 25.88 -0.06
CA ASP A 77 -3.92 26.97 0.05
C ASP A 77 -4.06 27.98 -1.11
N PHE A 78 -4.40 27.53 -2.33
CA PHE A 78 -4.63 28.34 -3.53
C PHE A 78 -6.13 28.50 -3.82
N HIS A 79 -6.93 28.81 -2.78
CA HIS A 79 -8.39 28.78 -2.86
C HIS A 79 -8.98 29.72 -3.92
N LYS A 80 -8.35 30.86 -4.23
CA LYS A 80 -8.87 31.78 -5.27
C LYS A 80 -8.71 31.19 -6.66
N SER A 81 -7.58 30.55 -6.93
CA SER A 81 -7.32 29.82 -8.18
C SER A 81 -8.21 28.58 -8.29
N THR A 82 -8.34 27.83 -7.19
CA THR A 82 -9.24 26.67 -7.10
C THR A 82 -10.69 27.02 -7.42
N SER A 83 -11.17 28.20 -7.02
CA SER A 83 -12.54 28.66 -7.33
C SER A 83 -12.83 28.85 -8.83
N LYS A 84 -11.78 28.82 -9.67
CA LYS A 84 -11.87 28.99 -11.12
C LYS A 84 -11.66 27.68 -11.90
N LEU A 85 -11.53 26.55 -11.19
CA LEU A 85 -11.39 25.24 -11.84
C LEU A 85 -12.68 24.85 -12.57
N THR A 86 -12.54 24.46 -13.84
CA THR A 86 -13.60 23.82 -14.62
C THR A 86 -13.51 22.30 -14.46
N ILE A 87 -14.57 21.59 -14.86
CA ILE A 87 -14.62 20.12 -14.82
C ILE A 87 -13.45 19.51 -15.61
N ASP A 88 -13.18 20.02 -16.81
CA ASP A 88 -12.10 19.51 -17.66
C ASP A 88 -10.74 19.57 -16.96
N ILE A 89 -10.49 20.66 -16.24
CA ILE A 89 -9.23 20.85 -15.51
C ILE A 89 -9.16 19.94 -14.28
N LEU A 90 -10.29 19.61 -13.65
CA LEU A 90 -10.29 18.62 -12.57
C LEU A 90 -9.82 17.25 -13.06
N PHE A 91 -10.19 16.84 -14.28
CA PHE A 91 -9.71 15.59 -14.89
C PHE A 91 -8.22 15.62 -15.25
N GLU A 92 -7.68 16.77 -15.62
CA GLU A 92 -6.24 16.97 -15.82
C GLU A 92 -5.46 16.98 -14.49
N LEU A 93 -6.10 17.49 -13.43
CA LEU A 93 -5.47 17.73 -12.13
C LEU A 93 -5.40 16.47 -11.26
N PHE A 94 -6.46 15.66 -11.22
CA PHE A 94 -6.53 14.46 -10.38
C PHE A 94 -6.06 13.20 -11.11
N SER A 95 -5.04 12.54 -10.56
CA SER A 95 -4.65 11.21 -11.00
C SER A 95 -5.60 10.13 -10.49
N THR A 96 -5.69 9.00 -11.20
CA THR A 96 -6.51 7.87 -10.75
C THR A 96 -5.90 7.09 -9.59
N ILE A 97 -6.76 6.50 -8.76
CA ILE A 97 -6.38 5.56 -7.71
C ILE A 97 -5.76 4.33 -8.38
N LYS A 98 -4.53 4.02 -8.00
CA LYS A 98 -3.84 2.80 -8.44
C LYS A 98 -4.27 1.59 -7.60
N PRO A 99 -4.43 0.39 -8.19
CA PRO A 99 -4.61 -0.84 -7.42
C PRO A 99 -3.39 -1.10 -6.53
N ARG A 100 -3.60 -1.71 -5.36
CA ARG A 100 -2.53 -2.06 -4.41
C ARG A 100 -2.37 -3.58 -4.36
N SER A 101 -1.17 -4.05 -4.64
CA SER A 101 -0.84 -5.47 -4.61
C SER A 101 -0.42 -5.91 -3.20
N PHE A 102 -0.89 -7.08 -2.81
CA PHE A 102 -0.47 -7.79 -1.60
C PHE A 102 0.00 -9.19 -1.98
N SER A 103 0.96 -9.74 -1.23
CA SER A 103 1.31 -11.15 -1.36
C SER A 103 0.23 -11.99 -0.70
N ILE A 104 -0.25 -13.01 -1.40
CA ILE A 104 -1.15 -14.01 -0.84
C ILE A 104 -0.42 -14.74 0.29
N ALA A 105 -1.07 -14.86 1.44
CA ALA A 105 -0.51 -15.40 2.68
C ALA A 105 -1.01 -16.81 3.02
N SER A 106 -1.79 -17.43 2.14
CA SER A 106 -2.32 -18.78 2.30
C SER A 106 -2.07 -19.64 1.06
N SER A 107 -2.09 -20.96 1.23
CA SER A 107 -2.08 -21.92 0.13
C SER A 107 -3.49 -22.19 -0.38
N ALA A 108 -3.65 -22.34 -1.70
CA ALA A 108 -4.91 -22.78 -2.28
C ALA A 108 -5.25 -24.23 -1.90
N LEU A 109 -4.24 -25.09 -1.74
CA LEU A 109 -4.45 -26.46 -1.27
C LEU A 109 -4.95 -26.46 0.19
N PHE A 110 -4.39 -25.59 1.03
CA PHE A 110 -4.79 -25.46 2.43
C PHE A 110 -6.25 -24.96 2.59
N THR A 111 -6.69 -24.05 1.73
CA THR A 111 -8.03 -23.44 1.79
C THR A 111 -9.06 -24.09 0.85
N ASN A 112 -8.72 -25.23 0.23
CA ASN A 112 -9.52 -25.86 -0.83
C ASN A 112 -9.87 -24.92 -2.00
N GLY A 113 -9.05 -23.90 -2.24
CA GLY A 113 -9.22 -22.92 -3.31
C GLY A 113 -10.39 -21.94 -3.11
N VAL A 114 -11.04 -21.94 -1.95
CA VAL A 114 -12.23 -21.10 -1.68
C VAL A 114 -11.85 -19.74 -1.11
N ASN A 115 -10.84 -19.72 -0.22
CA ASN A 115 -10.43 -18.52 0.51
C ASN A 115 -8.96 -18.20 0.29
N PHE A 116 -8.57 -16.94 0.49
CA PHE A 116 -7.18 -16.56 0.57
C PHE A 116 -6.95 -15.51 1.66
N ASP A 117 -5.77 -15.56 2.26
CA ASP A 117 -5.35 -14.62 3.29
C ASP A 117 -4.39 -13.57 2.72
N ILE A 118 -4.36 -12.39 3.33
CA ILE A 118 -3.32 -11.37 3.11
C ILE A 118 -2.83 -10.84 4.45
N LEU A 119 -1.54 -10.51 4.55
CA LEU A 119 -0.98 -9.82 5.71
C LEU A 119 -0.75 -8.34 5.36
N VAL A 120 -1.45 -7.45 6.07
CA VAL A 120 -1.46 -6.01 5.76
C VAL A 120 -1.01 -5.20 6.97
N ALA A 121 0.07 -4.43 6.79
CA ALA A 121 0.48 -3.43 7.76
C ALA A 121 -0.37 -2.17 7.58
N VAL A 122 -1.13 -1.78 8.61
CA VAL A 122 -1.92 -0.54 8.58
C VAL A 122 -0.98 0.67 8.55
N VAL A 123 -1.00 1.40 7.45
CA VAL A 123 -0.10 2.53 7.25
C VAL A 123 -0.67 3.77 7.93
N LYS A 124 0.03 4.25 8.96
CA LYS A 124 -0.21 5.53 9.62
C LYS A 124 1.14 6.18 9.96
N TYR A 125 1.35 7.42 9.56
CA TYR A 125 2.57 8.17 9.87
C TYR A 125 2.29 9.66 9.98
N ASN A 126 3.15 10.40 10.68
CA ASN A 126 3.04 11.86 10.80
C ASN A 126 3.95 12.54 9.78
N THR A 127 3.52 13.68 9.24
CA THR A 127 4.34 14.53 8.35
C THR A 127 4.91 15.72 9.10
N LYS A 128 5.79 16.49 8.43
CA LYS A 128 6.26 17.79 8.92
C LYS A 128 5.12 18.78 9.20
N LEU A 129 3.96 18.58 8.56
CA LEU A 129 2.75 19.37 8.81
C LEU A 129 2.00 18.94 10.09
N LYS A 130 2.55 18.01 10.87
CA LYS A 130 2.00 17.45 12.12
C LYS A 130 0.59 16.82 12.00
N LYS A 131 0.06 16.68 10.78
CA LYS A 131 -1.18 15.93 10.51
C LYS A 131 -0.85 14.45 10.25
N PRO A 132 -1.59 13.51 10.86
CA PRO A 132 -1.42 12.09 10.55
C PRO A 132 -1.88 11.81 9.12
N ARG A 133 -1.12 10.96 8.42
CA ARG A 133 -1.43 10.44 7.10
C ARG A 133 -1.75 8.97 7.21
N LEU A 134 -2.83 8.59 6.53
CA LEU A 134 -3.33 7.22 6.47
C LEU A 134 -3.12 6.68 5.06
N GLY A 135 -2.59 5.46 4.95
CA GLY A 135 -2.58 4.74 3.68
C GLY A 135 -4.01 4.45 3.24
N LEU A 136 -4.30 4.72 1.97
CA LEU A 136 -5.65 4.57 1.40
C LEU A 136 -6.16 3.13 1.56
N THR A 137 -5.52 2.16 0.88
CA THR A 137 -5.97 0.76 0.87
C THR A 137 -5.86 0.09 2.23
N SER A 138 -4.81 0.35 3.02
CA SER A 138 -4.60 -0.37 4.28
C SER A 138 -5.55 0.07 5.40
N ASN A 139 -5.99 1.33 5.41
CA ASN A 139 -7.04 1.76 6.35
C ASN A 139 -8.43 1.40 5.83
N TRP A 140 -8.66 1.47 4.52
CA TRP A 140 -9.91 0.95 3.94
C TRP A 140 -10.11 -0.54 4.28
N LEU A 141 -9.10 -1.39 4.08
CA LEU A 141 -9.14 -2.80 4.46
C LEU A 141 -9.35 -3.03 5.96
N LYS A 142 -8.79 -2.16 6.81
CA LYS A 142 -8.94 -2.24 8.27
C LYS A 142 -10.39 -2.00 8.69
N ASP A 143 -11.09 -1.14 7.98
CA ASP A 143 -12.45 -0.70 8.35
C ASP A 143 -13.54 -1.64 7.78
N LEU A 144 -13.18 -2.58 6.90
CA LEU A 144 -14.08 -3.59 6.34
C LEU A 144 -14.68 -4.49 7.41
N GLN A 145 -15.92 -4.90 7.18
CA GLN A 145 -16.68 -5.85 7.98
C GLN A 145 -16.87 -7.17 7.21
N VAL A 146 -17.18 -8.24 7.95
CA VAL A 146 -17.54 -9.53 7.34
C VAL A 146 -18.79 -9.34 6.47
N GLY A 147 -18.70 -9.73 5.20
CA GLY A 147 -19.76 -9.56 4.20
C GLY A 147 -19.52 -8.41 3.21
N ASP A 148 -18.54 -7.53 3.48
CA ASP A 148 -18.16 -6.49 2.53
C ASP A 148 -17.50 -7.08 1.28
N ASN A 149 -17.77 -6.49 0.13
CA ASN A 149 -17.20 -6.90 -1.15
C ASN A 149 -15.85 -6.22 -1.39
N VAL A 150 -14.84 -7.01 -1.76
CA VAL A 150 -13.52 -6.52 -2.18
C VAL A 150 -13.29 -6.89 -3.63
N TYR A 151 -13.10 -5.87 -4.47
CA TYR A 151 -12.84 -6.04 -5.90
C TYR A 151 -11.33 -6.10 -6.16
N GLY A 152 -10.91 -7.12 -6.90
CA GLY A 152 -9.50 -7.31 -7.25
C GLY A 152 -9.32 -8.46 -8.23
N TRP A 153 -8.05 -8.75 -8.53
CA TRP A 153 -7.67 -9.87 -9.37
C TRP A 153 -6.34 -10.45 -8.88
N ILE A 154 -6.14 -11.72 -9.17
CA ILE A 154 -4.88 -12.40 -8.89
C ILE A 154 -3.90 -12.04 -10.02
N LYS A 155 -2.71 -11.58 -9.63
CA LYS A 155 -1.59 -11.37 -10.54
C LYS A 155 -0.51 -12.38 -10.22
N ASN A 156 -0.05 -13.11 -11.24
CA ASN A 156 1.07 -14.02 -11.10
C ASN A 156 2.31 -13.26 -10.62
N GLY A 157 2.87 -13.73 -9.51
CA GLY A 157 4.12 -13.20 -8.96
C GLY A 157 5.33 -13.66 -9.78
N THR A 158 6.46 -12.97 -9.60
CA THR A 158 7.75 -13.39 -10.14
C THR A 158 8.53 -14.30 -9.19
N PHE A 159 8.09 -14.39 -7.93
CA PHE A 159 8.73 -15.18 -6.90
C PHE A 159 8.48 -16.68 -7.14
N LYS A 160 9.55 -17.43 -7.34
CA LYS A 160 9.51 -18.88 -7.58
C LYS A 160 10.23 -19.59 -6.45
N PHE A 161 9.60 -20.64 -5.94
CA PHE A 161 10.21 -21.50 -4.93
C PHE A 161 10.94 -22.67 -5.60
N PRO A 162 12.11 -23.07 -5.08
CA PRO A 162 12.77 -24.30 -5.48
C PRO A 162 11.91 -25.55 -5.23
N ASP A 163 12.33 -26.66 -5.83
CA ASP A 163 11.77 -27.98 -5.57
C ASP A 163 11.87 -28.37 -4.10
N VAL A 164 10.99 -29.29 -3.68
CA VAL A 164 10.80 -29.67 -2.27
C VAL A 164 12.03 -30.33 -1.64
N ASN A 165 12.97 -30.84 -2.43
CA ASN A 165 14.18 -31.50 -1.93
C ASN A 165 15.36 -30.53 -1.73
N ILE A 166 15.20 -29.26 -2.09
CA ILE A 166 16.26 -28.25 -2.00
C ILE A 166 16.05 -27.44 -0.71
N PRO A 167 17.02 -27.41 0.22
CA PRO A 167 16.94 -26.57 1.41
C PRO A 167 16.72 -25.10 1.08
N GLN A 168 15.80 -24.46 1.81
CA GLN A 168 15.33 -23.10 1.59
C GLN A 168 15.51 -22.26 2.85
N ILE A 169 16.11 -21.08 2.67
CA ILE A 169 16.25 -20.05 3.69
C ILE A 169 15.22 -18.97 3.39
N LEU A 170 14.21 -18.89 4.26
CA LEU A 170 13.07 -17.99 4.13
C LEU A 170 13.27 -16.82 5.10
N ILE A 171 13.43 -15.59 4.60
CA ILE A 171 13.67 -14.40 5.45
C ILE A 171 12.48 -13.45 5.28
N GLY A 172 11.58 -13.42 6.27
CA GLY A 172 10.31 -12.72 6.16
C GLY A 172 9.90 -11.98 7.44
N PRO A 173 10.52 -10.84 7.76
CA PRO A 173 10.13 -10.05 8.92
C PRO A 173 8.76 -9.35 8.71
N GLY A 174 7.94 -9.31 9.77
CA GLY A 174 6.62 -8.69 9.79
C GLY A 174 5.70 -9.25 8.70
N THR A 175 5.07 -8.38 7.92
CA THR A 175 4.21 -8.80 6.80
C THR A 175 4.98 -9.44 5.64
N GLY A 176 6.32 -9.38 5.64
CA GLY A 176 7.16 -10.15 4.72
C GLY A 176 7.02 -11.67 4.87
N LEU A 177 6.39 -12.13 5.95
CA LEU A 177 6.01 -13.53 6.17
C LEU A 177 5.02 -14.08 5.12
N ALA A 178 4.17 -13.23 4.53
CA ALA A 178 3.04 -13.65 3.70
C ALA A 178 3.36 -14.75 2.67
N PRO A 179 4.29 -14.55 1.71
CA PRO A 179 4.58 -15.57 0.70
C PRO A 179 5.15 -16.87 1.30
N PHE A 180 5.87 -16.78 2.43
CA PHE A 180 6.46 -17.94 3.08
C PHE A 180 5.43 -18.73 3.87
N ARG A 181 4.47 -18.07 4.51
CA ARG A 181 3.31 -18.74 5.11
C ARG A 181 2.53 -19.53 4.06
N SER A 182 2.24 -18.91 2.91
CA SER A 182 1.57 -19.58 1.79
C SER A 182 2.34 -20.83 1.33
N LEU A 183 3.65 -20.71 1.14
CA LEU A 183 4.52 -21.84 0.82
C LEU A 183 4.44 -22.94 1.88
N LEU A 184 4.65 -22.59 3.16
CA LEU A 184 4.71 -23.58 4.24
C LEU A 184 3.40 -24.34 4.38
N GLN A 185 2.25 -23.66 4.29
CA GLN A 185 0.93 -24.30 4.25
C GLN A 185 0.82 -25.31 3.10
N GLU A 186 1.23 -24.93 1.88
CA GLU A 186 1.22 -25.81 0.72
C GLU A 186 2.02 -27.09 0.98
N ARG A 187 3.23 -26.94 1.55
CA ARG A 187 4.14 -28.07 1.79
C ARG A 187 3.69 -28.96 2.94
N VAL A 188 3.04 -28.39 3.95
CA VAL A 188 2.41 -29.16 5.03
C VAL A 188 1.22 -29.95 4.47
N SER A 189 0.34 -29.34 3.69
CA SER A 189 -0.81 -30.02 3.06
C SER A 189 -0.38 -31.12 2.08
N GLN A 190 0.76 -30.97 1.40
CA GLN A 190 1.36 -31.99 0.54
C GLN A 190 2.09 -33.10 1.33
N ASN A 191 2.20 -32.99 2.66
CA ASN A 191 3.01 -33.88 3.52
C ASN A 191 4.51 -33.95 3.16
N VAL A 192 5.05 -32.90 2.55
CA VAL A 192 6.47 -32.81 2.12
C VAL A 192 7.29 -31.80 2.95
N ALA A 193 6.66 -31.09 3.87
CA ALA A 193 7.37 -30.18 4.77
C ALA A 193 8.29 -30.93 5.75
N SER A 194 9.53 -30.44 5.90
CA SER A 194 10.54 -30.92 6.83
C SER A 194 11.41 -29.76 7.33
N LYS A 195 11.78 -29.79 8.61
CA LYS A 195 12.68 -28.80 9.24
C LYS A 195 14.07 -28.72 8.59
N ASP A 196 14.53 -29.79 7.94
CA ASP A 196 15.83 -29.83 7.26
C ASP A 196 15.79 -29.08 5.91
N ILE A 197 14.59 -28.94 5.34
CA ILE A 197 14.35 -28.25 4.08
C ILE A 197 13.97 -26.80 4.35
N TYR A 198 13.00 -26.54 5.24
CA TYR A 198 12.45 -25.20 5.43
C TYR A 198 13.01 -24.53 6.68
N ASN A 199 13.77 -23.45 6.48
CA ASN A 199 14.38 -22.64 7.53
C ASN A 199 13.82 -21.21 7.48
N LEU A 200 12.92 -20.85 8.41
CA LEU A 200 12.29 -19.53 8.44
C LEU A 200 12.95 -18.64 9.48
N PHE A 201 13.44 -17.49 9.03
CA PHE A 201 13.88 -16.37 9.84
C PHE A 201 12.78 -15.31 9.86
N PHE A 202 12.02 -15.30 10.95
CA PHE A 202 10.96 -14.34 11.20
C PHE A 202 11.44 -13.24 12.17
N GLY A 203 10.92 -12.03 11.99
CA GLY A 203 11.25 -10.91 12.88
C GLY A 203 10.06 -9.99 13.10
N CYS A 204 9.86 -9.53 14.33
CA CYS A 204 8.86 -8.54 14.69
C CYS A 204 9.35 -7.64 15.84
N ARG A 205 8.49 -6.78 16.40
CA ARG A 205 8.89 -5.86 17.47
C ARG A 205 8.88 -6.58 18.82
N TYR A 206 7.76 -7.23 19.15
CA TYR A 206 7.55 -7.89 20.42
C TYR A 206 6.91 -9.26 20.21
N LYS A 207 7.42 -10.28 20.90
CA LYS A 207 6.87 -11.64 20.82
C LYS A 207 5.37 -11.69 21.15
N ASP A 208 4.94 -10.92 22.15
CA ASP A 208 3.57 -10.95 22.64
C ASP A 208 2.63 -9.92 22.00
N LYS A 209 3.09 -9.19 20.96
CA LYS A 209 2.25 -8.16 20.30
C LYS A 209 2.10 -8.36 18.80
N ASP A 210 3.20 -8.53 18.07
CA ASP A 210 3.20 -8.55 16.60
C ASP A 210 3.88 -9.78 16.00
N PHE A 211 3.91 -10.89 16.74
CA PHE A 211 4.26 -12.20 16.21
C PHE A 211 3.10 -12.77 15.39
N HIS A 212 3.07 -12.42 14.11
CA HIS A 212 2.06 -12.88 13.17
C HIS A 212 2.07 -14.41 13.00
N CYS A 213 0.89 -15.02 13.02
CA CYS A 213 0.69 -16.46 12.80
C CYS A 213 1.49 -17.34 13.77
N LYS A 214 1.70 -16.86 15.01
CA LYS A 214 2.50 -17.51 16.03
C LYS A 214 2.12 -18.98 16.24
N GLU A 215 0.85 -19.25 16.51
CA GLU A 215 0.39 -20.60 16.86
C GLU A 215 0.61 -21.58 15.71
N GLU A 216 0.41 -21.13 14.48
CA GLU A 216 0.63 -21.93 13.27
C GLU A 216 2.12 -22.24 13.06
N LEU A 217 2.99 -21.23 13.20
CA LEU A 217 4.44 -21.39 13.02
C LEU A 217 5.08 -22.23 14.12
N GLU A 218 4.70 -22.01 15.39
CA GLU A 218 5.18 -22.79 16.53
C GLU A 218 4.77 -24.26 16.38
N LYS A 219 3.51 -24.53 16.00
CA LYS A 219 3.05 -25.90 15.73
C LYS A 219 3.82 -26.57 14.60
N MET A 220 4.07 -25.87 13.48
CA MET A 220 4.88 -26.44 12.39
C MET A 220 6.31 -26.77 12.84
N ALA A 221 6.88 -25.99 13.75
CA ALA A 221 8.19 -26.26 14.31
C ALA A 221 8.18 -27.48 15.25
N GLU A 222 7.18 -27.59 16.13
CA GLU A 222 6.96 -28.73 17.02
C GLU A 222 6.75 -30.04 16.25
N ASP A 223 5.98 -30.00 15.16
CA ASP A 223 5.71 -31.14 14.27
C ASP A 223 6.93 -31.51 13.37
N GLY A 224 8.07 -30.83 13.53
CA GLY A 224 9.29 -31.07 12.76
C GLY A 224 9.18 -30.68 11.27
N LYS A 225 8.22 -29.84 10.91
CA LYS A 225 7.96 -29.37 9.53
C LYS A 225 8.76 -28.11 9.16
N LEU A 226 9.26 -27.38 10.17
CA LEU A 226 9.90 -26.09 10.00
C LEU A 226 11.02 -25.91 11.03
N SER A 227 12.19 -25.43 10.58
CA SER A 227 13.18 -24.81 11.48
C SER A 227 12.86 -23.33 11.61
N LEU A 228 12.36 -22.91 12.78
CA LEU A 228 11.89 -21.55 13.03
C LEU A 228 12.91 -20.76 13.86
N TYR A 229 13.34 -19.62 13.34
CA TYR A 229 14.24 -18.67 13.99
C TYR A 229 13.52 -17.33 14.12
N CYS A 230 13.41 -16.80 15.34
CA CYS A 230 12.68 -15.55 15.60
C CYS A 230 13.60 -14.47 16.19
N ALA A 231 13.45 -13.24 15.68
CA ALA A 231 14.10 -12.05 16.23
C ALA A 231 13.05 -11.02 16.71
N PHE A 232 13.10 -10.66 17.99
CA PHE A 232 12.19 -9.69 18.61
C PHE A 232 12.96 -8.40 18.92
N SER A 233 12.81 -7.40 18.04
CA SER A 233 13.68 -6.22 18.01
C SER A 233 13.48 -5.22 19.17
N ARG A 234 12.48 -5.44 20.04
CA ARG A 234 12.16 -4.55 21.17
C ARG A 234 11.83 -5.29 22.47
N ASP A 235 12.09 -6.60 22.55
CA ASP A 235 11.92 -7.36 23.81
C ASP A 235 13.10 -7.16 24.77
N GLN A 236 14.24 -6.67 24.27
CA GLN A 236 15.41 -6.29 25.05
C GLN A 236 15.86 -4.86 24.71
N ASP A 237 16.60 -4.21 25.62
CA ASP A 237 17.03 -2.81 25.49
C ASP A 237 18.03 -2.59 24.33
N ASP A 238 18.81 -3.62 23.98
CA ASP A 238 19.76 -3.59 22.87
C ASP A 238 19.19 -4.22 21.60
N LYS A 239 19.39 -3.58 20.45
CA LYS A 239 18.97 -4.16 19.16
C LYS A 239 19.96 -5.25 18.74
N MET A 240 19.51 -6.51 18.78
CA MET A 240 20.10 -7.59 17.96
C MET A 240 19.46 -7.59 16.57
#